data_AF-A0A3C2E154-F1
#
_entry.id   AF-A0A3C2E154-F1
#
_cell.length_a   1.000
_cell.length_b   1.000
_cell.length_c   1.000
_cell.angle_alpha   90.00
_cell.angle_beta   90.00
_cell.angle_gamma   90.00
#
_symmetry.space_group_name_H-M   'P 1'
#
loop_
_entity.id
_entity.type
_entity.pdbx_description
1 polymer ?
#
loop_
_entity_poly.entity_id
_entity_poly.type
_entity_poly.pdbx_seq_one_letter_code
_entity_poly.pdbx_strand_id
1 'polypeptide(L)'
;ERPATDLATEGGTVTREAALEQIAASFSAWLERWRTHGFGPLRDAWLARAWGIGERCTARLQDETVEGVFADLAPDGALRLDMADGRRRLISAGDVFFPG
;
A
#
# COMPACT_ATOMS: atom_id res chain seq x y z
N GLU A 1 0.87 -4.83 18.61
CA GLU A 1 2.19 -4.29 18.22
C GLU A 1 2.64 -5.06 16.99
N ARG A 2 3.09 -4.40 15.91
CA ARG A 2 3.69 -5.12 14.77
C ARG A 2 5.20 -5.10 15.00
N PRO A 3 5.83 -6.23 15.35
CA PRO A 3 7.27 -6.24 15.58
C PRO A 3 7.98 -5.83 14.30
N ALA A 4 9.03 -5.01 14.44
CA ALA A 4 9.94 -4.76 13.33
C ALA A 4 10.72 -6.05 13.02
N THR A 5 11.02 -6.28 11.75
CA THR A 5 11.91 -7.34 11.27
C THR A 5 12.95 -6.73 10.34
N ASP A 6 13.91 -7.53 9.90
CA ASP A 6 14.96 -7.17 8.95
C ASP A 6 15.24 -8.34 7.99
N LEU A 7 15.96 -8.07 6.90
CA LEU A 7 16.21 -9.09 5.88
C LEU A 7 16.96 -10.31 6.45
N ALA A 8 17.90 -10.15 7.37
CA ALA A 8 18.63 -11.28 7.93
C ALA A 8 17.73 -12.16 8.81
N THR A 9 16.84 -11.53 9.58
CA THR A 9 15.81 -12.24 10.36
C THR A 9 14.87 -13.05 9.45
N GLU A 10 14.54 -12.54 8.26
CA GLU A 10 13.72 -13.23 7.25
C GLU A 10 14.51 -14.17 6.30
N GLY A 11 15.80 -14.45 6.60
CA GLY A 11 16.65 -15.37 5.83
C GLY A 11 17.30 -14.78 4.56
N GLY A 12 17.19 -13.47 4.35
CA GLY A 12 17.84 -12.73 3.29
C GLY A 12 19.28 -12.35 3.61
N THR A 13 20.19 -12.59 2.66
CA THR A 13 21.60 -12.18 2.75
C THR A 13 21.92 -11.19 1.63
N VAL A 14 22.03 -9.90 1.95
CA VAL A 14 22.39 -8.85 0.99
C VAL A 14 23.27 -7.79 1.67
N THR A 15 24.26 -7.27 0.95
CA THR A 15 25.03 -6.12 1.43
C THR A 15 24.21 -4.84 1.29
N ARG A 16 24.57 -3.79 2.04
CA ARG A 16 23.88 -2.50 1.96
C ARG A 16 23.99 -1.90 0.55
N GLU A 17 25.16 -2.04 -0.06
CA GLU A 17 25.48 -1.52 -1.38
C GLU A 17 24.65 -2.23 -2.45
N ALA A 18 24.59 -3.56 -2.42
CA ALA A 18 23.79 -4.35 -3.36
C ALA A 18 22.28 -4.09 -3.20
N ALA A 19 21.81 -3.93 -1.95
CA ALA A 19 20.41 -3.58 -1.70
C ALA A 19 20.06 -2.19 -2.26
N LEU A 20 20.92 -1.19 -2.03
CA LEU A 20 20.73 0.15 -2.55
C LEU A 20 20.70 0.18 -4.08
N GLU A 21 21.64 -0.51 -4.73
CA GLU A 21 21.71 -0.61 -6.18
C GLU A 21 20.42 -1.21 -6.76
N GLN A 22 19.95 -2.33 -6.17
CA GLN A 22 18.71 -2.97 -6.60
C GLN A 22 17.48 -2.08 -6.39
N ILE A 23 17.39 -1.38 -5.24
CA ILE A 23 16.28 -0.46 -4.96
C ILE A 23 16.29 0.71 -5.97
N ALA A 24 17.45 1.31 -6.22
CA ALA A 24 17.57 2.44 -7.15
C ALA A 24 17.19 2.04 -8.58
N ALA A 25 17.69 0.90 -9.07
CA ALA A 25 17.35 0.38 -10.39
C ALA A 25 15.85 0.07 -10.51
N SER A 26 15.26 -0.59 -9.51
CA SER A 26 13.84 -0.94 -9.49
C SER A 26 12.95 0.31 -9.43
N PHE A 27 13.33 1.28 -8.59
CA PHE A 27 12.62 2.57 -8.49
C PHE A 27 12.66 3.33 -9.81
N SER A 28 13.84 3.43 -10.44
CA SER A 28 13.98 4.08 -11.75
C SER A 28 13.10 3.44 -12.82
N ALA A 29 13.07 2.10 -12.89
CA ALA A 29 12.23 1.37 -13.83
C ALA A 29 10.72 1.63 -13.62
N TRP A 30 10.26 1.64 -12.36
CA TRP A 30 8.86 1.93 -12.04
C TRP A 30 8.49 3.40 -12.25
N LEU A 31 9.40 4.32 -11.93
CA LEU A 31 9.21 5.75 -12.18
C LEU A 31 9.06 6.03 -13.68
N GLU A 32 9.89 5.41 -14.52
CA GLU A 32 9.78 5.53 -15.97
C GLU A 32 8.45 4.96 -16.45
N ARG A 33 8.10 3.73 -16.04
CA ARG A 33 6.81 3.13 -16.38
C ARG A 33 5.62 4.02 -15.99
N TRP A 34 5.67 4.65 -14.82
CA TRP A 34 4.63 5.57 -14.37
C TRP A 34 4.55 6.81 -15.26
N ARG A 35 5.70 7.40 -15.64
CA ARG A 35 5.76 8.56 -16.55
C ARG A 35 5.25 8.22 -17.96
N THR A 36 5.56 7.04 -18.48
CA THR A 36 5.18 6.63 -19.83
C THR A 36 3.71 6.18 -19.91
N HIS A 37 3.22 5.44 -18.91
CA HIS A 37 1.94 4.74 -18.98
C HIS A 37 0.89 5.22 -17.97
N GLY A 38 1.22 6.22 -17.15
CA GLY A 38 0.36 6.68 -16.06
C GLY A 38 0.30 5.71 -14.88
N PHE A 39 -0.57 6.01 -13.92
CA PHE A 39 -0.62 5.31 -12.62
C PHE A 39 -1.20 3.89 -12.69
N GLY A 40 -2.02 3.58 -13.69
CA GLY A 40 -2.75 2.30 -13.80
C GLY A 40 -1.87 1.06 -13.62
N PRO A 41 -0.78 0.88 -14.40
CA PRO A 41 0.09 -0.29 -14.23
C PRO A 41 0.77 -0.39 -12.86
N LEU A 42 1.09 0.75 -12.23
CA LEU A 42 1.66 0.77 -10.88
C LEU A 42 0.61 0.38 -9.84
N ARG A 43 -0.61 0.92 -9.96
CA ARG A 43 -1.76 0.56 -9.12
C ARG A 43 -2.03 -0.94 -9.17
N ASP A 44 -2.08 -1.53 -10.35
CA ASP A 44 -2.37 -2.97 -10.50
C ASP A 44 -1.28 -3.83 -9.86
N ALA A 45 -0.01 -3.47 -10.06
CA ALA A 45 1.13 -4.18 -9.46
C ALA A 45 1.18 -4.05 -7.93
N TRP A 46 0.75 -2.90 -7.40
CA TRP A 46 0.63 -2.64 -5.97
C TRP A 46 -0.52 -3.44 -5.37
N LEU A 47 -1.73 -3.41 -5.97
CA LEU A 47 -2.90 -4.16 -5.51
C LEU A 47 -2.65 -5.67 -5.49
N ALA A 48 -1.91 -6.20 -6.46
CA ALA A 48 -1.52 -7.61 -6.49
C ALA A 48 -0.63 -8.04 -5.30
N ARG A 49 -0.04 -7.10 -4.57
CA ARG A 49 0.83 -7.34 -3.40
C ARG A 49 0.30 -6.73 -2.11
N ALA A 50 -0.78 -5.96 -2.19
CA ALA A 50 -1.32 -5.25 -1.06
C ALA A 50 -1.91 -6.22 -0.05
N TRP A 51 -1.60 -5.98 1.21
CA TRP A 51 -2.14 -6.77 2.31
C TRP A 51 -3.49 -6.19 2.77
N GLY A 52 -4.42 -7.07 3.14
CA GLY A 52 -5.72 -6.71 3.72
C GLY A 52 -6.81 -6.29 2.72
N ILE A 53 -6.63 -6.47 1.40
CA ILE A 53 -7.73 -6.29 0.44
C ILE A 53 -8.86 -7.28 0.78
N GLY A 54 -10.09 -6.76 0.88
CA GLY A 54 -11.28 -7.52 1.27
C GLY A 54 -11.42 -7.69 2.79
N GLU A 55 -10.45 -7.22 3.58
CA GLU A 55 -10.48 -7.31 5.03
C GLU A 55 -10.95 -6.01 5.68
N ARG A 56 -11.44 -6.11 6.92
CA ARG A 56 -11.76 -4.92 7.72
C ARG A 56 -10.49 -4.14 8.03
N CYS A 57 -10.56 -2.82 7.97
CA CYS A 57 -9.51 -1.94 8.41
C CYS A 57 -10.08 -0.67 9.07
N THR A 58 -9.22 0.00 9.82
CA THR A 58 -9.45 1.30 10.44
C THR A 58 -8.52 2.31 9.81
N ALA A 59 -9.07 3.34 9.17
CA ALA A 59 -8.32 4.48 8.65
C ALA A 59 -8.43 5.65 9.63
N ARG A 60 -7.29 6.11 10.16
CA ARG A 60 -7.20 7.33 10.98
C ARG A 60 -6.84 8.50 10.09
N LEU A 61 -7.74 9.47 10.03
CA LEU A 61 -7.61 10.74 9.35
C LEU A 61 -7.22 11.82 10.38
N GLN A 62 -7.01 13.05 9.92
CA GLN A 62 -6.68 14.17 10.81
C GLN A 62 -7.77 14.41 11.88
N ASP A 63 -9.04 14.42 11.48
CA ASP A 63 -10.15 14.85 12.34
C ASP A 63 -11.10 13.70 12.70
N GLU A 64 -10.90 12.50 12.15
CA GLU A 64 -11.81 11.37 12.37
C GLU A 64 -11.14 10.00 12.21
N THR A 65 -11.82 8.97 12.68
CA THR A 65 -11.45 7.57 12.46
C THR A 65 -12.59 6.85 11.76
N VAL A 66 -12.25 6.11 10.71
CA VAL A 66 -13.21 5.47 9.82
C VAL A 66 -12.95 3.98 9.81
N GLU A 67 -14.00 3.18 9.96
CA GLU A 67 -13.92 1.73 9.83
C GLU A 67 -14.71 1.24 8.62
N GLY A 68 -14.17 0.24 7.94
CA GLY A 68 -14.85 -0.43 6.83
C GLY A 68 -13.98 -1.54 6.27
N VAL A 69 -14.31 -2.00 5.06
CA VAL A 69 -13.56 -3.03 4.34
C VAL A 69 -12.68 -2.38 3.29
N PHE A 70 -11.38 -2.68 3.29
CA PHE A 70 -10.47 -2.21 2.24
C PHE A 70 -10.81 -2.90 0.92
N ALA A 71 -11.56 -2.19 0.06
CA ALA A 71 -12.04 -2.78 -1.18
C ALA A 71 -10.98 -2.74 -2.29
N ASP A 72 -10.33 -1.59 -2.47
CA ASP A 72 -9.50 -1.30 -3.65
C ASP A 72 -8.78 0.06 -3.48
N LEU A 73 -7.89 0.42 -4.42
CA LEU A 73 -7.48 1.80 -4.64
C LEU A 73 -8.24 2.39 -5.83
N ALA A 74 -8.68 3.64 -5.72
CA ALA A 74 -9.23 4.39 -6.84
C ALA A 74 -8.13 4.72 -7.88
N PRO A 75 -8.51 5.10 -9.13
CA PRO A 75 -7.54 5.44 -10.18
C PRO A 75 -6.61 6.62 -9.86
N ASP A 76 -6.93 7.43 -8.85
CA ASP A 76 -6.12 8.52 -8.33
C ASP A 76 -5.25 8.12 -7.12
N GLY A 77 -5.34 6.85 -6.68
CA GLY A 77 -4.61 6.31 -5.53
C GLY A 77 -5.35 6.39 -4.21
N ALA A 78 -6.56 6.95 -4.15
CA ALA A 78 -7.32 7.01 -2.90
C ALA A 78 -7.78 5.61 -2.45
N LEU A 79 -7.69 5.32 -1.16
CA LEU A 79 -8.22 4.10 -0.56
C LEU A 79 -9.75 4.07 -0.71
N ARG A 80 -10.29 3.00 -1.29
CA ARG A 80 -11.73 2.71 -1.32
C ARG A 80 -12.10 1.86 -0.12
N LEU A 81 -12.92 2.42 0.76
CA LEU A 81 -13.40 1.78 1.96
C LEU A 81 -14.90 1.53 1.86
N ASP A 82 -15.31 0.27 1.93
CA ASP A 82 -16.72 -0.12 1.97
C ASP A 82 -17.23 -0.07 3.41
N MET A 83 -18.21 0.77 3.65
CA MET A 83 -18.78 1.05 4.97
C MET A 83 -19.88 0.06 5.32
N ALA A 84 -20.15 -0.12 6.62
CA ALA A 84 -21.21 -1.01 7.10
C ALA A 84 -22.63 -0.60 6.64
N ASP A 85 -22.83 0.68 6.32
CA ASP A 85 -24.10 1.22 5.80
C ASP A 85 -24.24 1.07 4.27
N GLY A 86 -23.32 0.35 3.62
CA GLY A 86 -23.31 0.11 2.18
C GLY A 86 -22.75 1.25 1.34
N ARG A 87 -22.34 2.38 1.96
CA ARG A 87 -21.66 3.46 1.24
C ARG A 87 -20.20 3.09 0.98
N ARG A 88 -19.62 3.70 -0.06
CA ARG A 88 -18.19 3.67 -0.33
C ARG A 88 -17.58 5.02 -0.04
N ARG A 89 -16.49 5.04 0.72
CA ARG A 89 -15.72 6.23 1.03
C ARG A 89 -14.36 6.20 0.33
N LEU A 90 -13.91 7.35 -0.16
CA LEU A 90 -12.56 7.56 -0.67
C LEU A 90 -11.72 8.28 0.38
N ILE A 91 -10.53 7.74 0.66
CA ILE A 91 -9.57 8.32 1.61
C ILE A 91 -8.27 8.60 0.85
N SER A 92 -7.93 9.88 0.69
CA SER A 92 -6.73 10.31 -0.05
C SER A 92 -5.44 10.19 0.75
N ALA A 93 -5.51 10.35 2.08
CA ALA A 93 -4.37 10.25 2.98
C ALA A 93 -4.84 9.92 4.40
N GLY A 94 -4.05 9.13 5.12
CA GLY A 94 -4.32 8.73 6.51
C GLY A 94 -3.54 7.47 6.87
N ASP A 95 -3.55 7.11 8.15
CA ASP A 95 -2.92 5.88 8.62
C ASP A 95 -3.92 4.72 8.59
N VAL A 96 -3.55 3.61 7.97
CA VAL A 96 -4.44 2.44 7.81
C VAL A 96 -3.96 1.30 8.69
N PHE A 97 -4.85 0.84 9.57
CA PHE A 97 -4.63 -0.28 10.48
C PHE A 97 -5.56 -1.42 10.10
N PHE A 98 -5.06 -2.63 10.18
CA PHE A 98 -5.84 -3.83 9.95
C PHE A 98 -5.76 -4.68 11.22
N PRO A 99 -6.83 -5.42 11.57
CA PRO A 99 -6.79 -6.37 12.67
C PRO A 99 -5.68 -7.38 12.39
N GLY A 100 -4.80 -7.57 13.39
CA GLY A 100 -3.74 -8.57 13.36
C GLY A 100 -4.24 -9.94 13.75
#